data_AF-A0A7I9VE08-F1
#
_entry.id   AF-A0A7I9VE08-F1
#
_cell.length_a   1.000
_cell.length_b   1.000
_cell.length_c   1.000
_cell.angle_alpha   90.00
_cell.angle_beta   90.00
_cell.angle_gamma   90.00
#
_symmetry.space_group_name_H-M   'P 1'
#
loop_
_entity.id
_entity.type
_entity.pdbx_description
1 polymer ?
#
loop_
_entity_poly.entity_id
_entity_poly.type
_entity_poly.pdbx_seq_one_letter_code
_entity_poly.pdbx_strand_id
1 'polypeptide(L)' 'MDGLLSWWDSVEEWLTGLPFVPQLIVTLLVVIPLATLIAVAVNFLVRKLVALLARRDVGDDHGLGI' A
#
# COMPACT_ATOMS: atom_id res chain seq x y z
N MET A 1 -15.86 9.00 -9.16
CA MET A 1 -14.79 7.99 -9.25
C MET A 1 -13.98 8.17 -7.98
N ASP A 2 -14.58 7.89 -6.81
CA ASP A 2 -14.04 8.37 -5.52
C ASP A 2 -14.32 7.39 -4.38
N GLY A 3 -14.72 6.15 -4.70
CA GLY A 3 -15.25 5.21 -3.71
C GLY A 3 -14.26 4.92 -2.57
N LEU A 4 -12.96 4.87 -2.86
CA LEU A 4 -11.93 4.70 -1.83
C LEU A 4 -11.81 5.93 -0.92
N LEU A 5 -11.78 7.13 -1.50
CA LEU A 5 -11.66 8.38 -0.75
C LEU A 5 -12.90 8.63 0.11
N SER A 6 -14.09 8.40 -0.44
CA SER A 6 -15.35 8.50 0.29
C SER A 6 -15.48 7.44 1.40
N TRP A 7 -15.01 6.21 1.15
CA TRP A 7 -14.97 5.19 2.19
C TRP A 7 -14.02 5.58 3.32
N TRP A 8 -12.83 6.09 2.99
CA TRP A 8 -11.86 6.54 3.97
C TRP A 8 -12.38 7.72 4.80
N ASP A 9 -13.03 8.68 4.16
CA ASP A 9 -13.70 9.82 4.80
C ASP A 9 -14.74 9.36 5.84
N SER A 10 -15.57 8.37 5.51
CA SER A 10 -16.51 7.76 6.46
C SER A 10 -15.81 7.05 7.63
N VAL A 11 -14.65 6.42 7.38
CA VAL A 11 -13.83 5.79 8.43
C VAL A 11 -13.23 6.85 9.36
N GLU A 12 -12.76 7.98 8.83
CA GLU A 12 -12.24 9.10 9.63
C GLU A 12 -13.34 9.68 10.52
N GLU A 13 -14.53 9.93 9.99
CA GLU A 13 -15.66 10.46 10.75
C GLU A 13 -16.08 9.49 11.87
N TRP A 14 -16.18 8.20 11.57
CA TRP A 14 -16.50 7.18 12.58
C TRP A 14 -15.43 7.10 13.67
N LEU A 15 -14.15 7.08 13.30
CA LEU A 15 -13.04 6.95 14.24
C LEU A 15 -12.90 8.18 15.15
N THR A 16 -13.07 9.38 14.58
CA THR A 16 -12.98 10.65 15.32
C THR A 16 -14.23 10.95 16.15
N GLY A 17 -15.37 10.31 15.83
CA GLY A 17 -16.58 10.35 16.64
C GLY A 17 -16.52 9.51 17.93
N LEU A 18 -15.48 8.69 18.13
CA LEU A 18 -15.31 7.87 19.33
C LEU A 18 -14.73 8.68 20.52
N PRO A 19 -15.01 8.29 21.77
CA PRO A 19 -14.26 8.78 22.92
C PRO A 19 -12.77 8.41 22.85
N PHE A 20 -11.92 9.16 23.55
CA PHE A 20 -10.45 9.04 23.45
C PHE A 20 -9.89 7.62 23.62
N VAL A 21 -10.34 6.88 24.65
CA VAL A 21 -9.81 5.54 24.96
C VAL A 21 -10.11 4.53 23.83
N PRO A 22 -11.36 4.32 23.38
CA PRO A 22 -11.63 3.42 22.26
C PRO A 22 -11.01 3.91 20.95
N GLN A 23 -10.97 5.22 20.69
CA GLN A 23 -10.30 5.79 19.51
C GLN A 23 -8.82 5.40 19.47
N LEU A 24 -8.10 5.55 20.60
CA LEU A 24 -6.70 5.16 20.70
C LEU A 24 -6.50 3.66 20.51
N ILE A 25 -7.33 2.83 21.12
CA ILE A 25 -7.22 1.37 21.01
C ILE A 25 -7.40 0.93 19.55
N VAL A 26 -8.44 1.43 18.87
CA VAL A 26 -8.69 1.12 17.46
C VAL A 26 -7.53 1.59 16.58
N THR A 27 -7.03 2.81 16.82
CA THR A 27 -5.89 3.35 16.06
C THR A 27 -4.65 2.48 16.22
N LEU A 28 -4.29 2.15 17.46
CA LEU A 28 -3.05 1.44 17.77
C LEU A 28 -3.09 -0.02 17.29
N LEU A 29 -4.23 -0.70 17.46
CA LEU A 29 -4.33 -2.14 17.22
C LEU A 29 -4.88 -2.49 15.83
N VAL A 30 -5.58 -1.57 15.17
CA VAL A 30 -6.22 -1.84 13.86
C VAL A 30 -5.61 -0.96 12.77
N VAL A 31 -5.67 0.36 12.93
CA VAL A 31 -5.28 1.30 11.85
C VAL A 31 -3.78 1.22 11.58
N ILE A 32 -2.93 1.24 12.61
CA ILE A 32 -1.47 1.16 12.44
C ILE A 32 -1.04 -0.17 11.79
N PRO A 33 -1.48 -1.35 12.27
CA PRO A 33 -1.15 -2.62 11.62
C PRO A 33 -1.67 -2.72 10.19
N LEU A 34 -2.88 -2.23 9.92
CA LEU A 34 -3.46 -2.22 8.58
C LEU A 34 -2.64 -1.35 7.61
N ALA A 35 -2.28 -0.13 8.03
CA ALA A 35 -1.45 0.76 7.24
C ALA A 35 -0.06 0.16 6.97
N THR A 36 0.52 -0.48 7.99
CA THR A 36 1.81 -1.19 7.86
C THR A 36 1.73 -2.32 6.84
N LEU A 37 0.65 -3.11 6.88
CA LEU A 37 0.42 -4.20 5.94
C LEU A 37 0.29 -3.68 4.50
N ILE A 38 -0.49 -2.61 4.30
CA ILE A 38 -0.64 -1.97 2.99
C ILE A 38 0.71 -1.45 2.49
N ALA A 39 1.51 -0.79 3.34
CA ALA A 39 2.83 -0.30 2.97
C ALA A 39 3.78 -1.44 2.55
N VAL A 40 3.79 -2.55 3.29
CA VAL A 40 4.57 -3.74 2.95
C VAL A 40 4.11 -4.34 1.62
N ALA A 41 2.81 -4.44 1.39
CA ALA A 41 2.24 -4.97 0.15
C ALA A 41 2.62 -4.11 -1.06
N VAL A 42 2.53 -2.79 -0.94
CA VAL A 42 2.96 -1.84 -1.99
C VAL A 42 4.45 -1.97 -2.25
N ASN A 43 5.29 -1.99 -1.21
CA ASN A 43 6.73 -2.18 -1.37
C ASN A 43 7.07 -3.51 -2.06
N PHE A 44 6.37 -4.59 -1.73
CA PHE A 44 6.54 -5.88 -2.40
C PHE A 44 6.13 -5.84 -3.87
N LEU A 45 5.01 -5.17 -4.19
CA LEU A 45 4.53 -5.00 -5.55
C LEU A 45 5.54 -4.22 -6.39
N VAL A 46 6.05 -3.09 -5.87
CA VAL A 46 7.08 -2.27 -6.54
C VAL A 46 8.33 -3.11 -6.83
N ARG A 47 8.82 -3.86 -5.85
CA ARG A 47 10.00 -4.73 -6.03
C ARG A 47 9.79 -5.78 -7.12
N LYS A 48 8.61 -6.40 -7.16
CA LYS A 48 8.26 -7.36 -8.21
C LYS A 48 8.22 -6.71 -9.59
N LEU A 49 7.58 -5.55 -9.72
CA LEU A 49 7.48 -4.84 -10.99
C LEU A 49 8.86 -4.43 -11.52
N VAL A 50 9.71 -3.86 -10.66
CA VAL A 50 11.08 -3.50 -11.01
C VAL A 50 11.89 -4.73 -11.44
N ALA A 51 11.79 -5.84 -10.70
CA ALA A 51 12.48 -7.08 -11.06
C ALA A 51 11.99 -7.68 -12.39
N LEU A 52 10.70 -7.51 -12.73
CA LEU A 52 10.16 -7.93 -14.01
C LEU A 52 10.65 -7.05 -15.17
N LEU A 53 10.73 -5.73 -14.96
CA LEU A 53 11.26 -4.80 -15.96
C LEU A 53 12.75 -5.02 -16.21
N ALA A 54 13.56 -5.16 -15.17
CA ALA A 54 15.00 -5.42 -15.29
C ALA A 54 15.32 -6.74 -16.02
N ARG A 55 14.43 -7.75 -15.93
CA ARG A 55 14.57 -9.00 -16.70
C ARG A 55 14.34 -8.81 -18.20
N ARG A 56 13.57 -7.78 -18.61
CA ARG A 56 13.32 -7.46 -20.02
C ARG A 56 14.52 -6.76 -20.63
N ASP A 57 15.14 -5.82 -19.90
CA ASP A 57 16.32 -5.09 -20.36
C ASP A 57 17.53 -6.02 -20.60
N VAL A 58 17.70 -7.08 -19.80
CA VAL A 58 18.78 -8.08 -19.99
C VAL A 58 18.48 -9.08 -21.11
N GLY A 59 17.21 -9.24 -21.51
CA GLY A 59 16.79 -10.17 -22.56
C GLY A 59 16.96 -9.62 -23.98
N ASP A 60 17.02 -8.30 -24.15
CA ASP A 60 17.15 -7.62 -25.44
C ASP A 60 18.62 -7.43 -25.89
N ASP A 61 19.59 -7.94 -25.14
CA ASP A 61 21.04 -7.83 -25.42
C ASP A 61 21.63 -9.11 -26.09
N HIS A 62 20.81 -9.87 -26.82
CA HIS A 62 21.25 -11.06 -27.59
C HIS A 62 21.09 -10.88 -29.11
N GLY A 63 21.03 -9.64 -29.61
CA GLY A 63 20.96 -9.31 -31.03
C GLY A 63 22.17 -8.50 -31.52
N LEU A 64 23.24 -9.21 -31.92
CA LEU A 64 24.38 -8.77 -32.76
C LEU A 64 25.31 -7.67 -32.22
N GLY A 65 26.56 -8.05 -31.92
CA GLY A 65 27.63 -7.08 -31.74
C GLY A 65 29.05 -7.57 -31.44
N ILE A 66 29.31 -8.87 -31.21
CA ILE A 66 30.62 -9.56 -31.33
C ILE A 66 30.41 -11.07 -31.36
#